data_AF-A0A8D1TQ22-F1
#
_entry.id   AF-A0A8D1TQ22-F1
#
_cell.length_a   1.000
_cell.length_b   1.000
_cell.length_c   1.000
_cell.angle_alpha   90.00
_cell.angle_beta   90.00
_cell.angle_gamma   90.00
#
_symmetry.space_group_name_H-M   'P 1'
#
loop_
_entity.id
_entity.type
_entity.pdbx_description
1 polymer ?
#
loop_
_entity_poly.entity_id
_entity_poly.type
_entity_poly.pdbx_seq_one_letter_code
_entity_poly.pdbx_strand_id
1 'polypeptide(L)'
;MMTSDIAKDRTTHLLKKKGSVSSLSSHEFRRKEPHGRPKDSVSTVSYMDEPSQREDASRLIVQMENTYQLGPTKHFPVVIVDHILKDVLTNYLQEERYEPEFCKQMTKTISEVIKAQVKDLMIPRYKLIVVVHIGQLNSQSLLIASRCLWDPKNDNFSSYLFRNSSLFALANVYSVYLE
;
A
#
# COMPACT_ATOMS: atom_id res chain seq x y z
N MET A 1 32.33 -39.70 -43.36
CA MET A 1 33.15 -38.76 -44.17
C MET A 1 32.34 -37.48 -44.32
N MET A 2 32.83 -36.25 -44.22
CA MET A 2 34.04 -35.66 -43.63
C MET A 2 34.09 -34.22 -44.18
N THR A 3 34.18 -33.20 -43.30
CA THR A 3 34.84 -31.88 -43.53
C THR A 3 34.32 -30.94 -44.65
N SER A 4 34.48 -29.62 -44.62
CA SER A 4 35.17 -28.70 -43.68
C SER A 4 34.58 -27.28 -43.72
N ASP A 5 34.80 -26.50 -42.66
CA ASP A 5 34.69 -25.03 -42.63
C ASP A 5 35.70 -24.32 -43.57
N ILE A 6 35.53 -23.01 -43.78
CA ILE A 6 36.62 -22.00 -43.82
C ILE A 6 36.02 -20.57 -43.74
N ALA A 7 36.74 -19.65 -43.11
CA ALA A 7 36.34 -18.24 -42.92
C ALA A 7 37.43 -17.24 -43.37
N LYS A 8 37.02 -15.98 -43.62
CA LYS A 8 37.85 -14.75 -43.76
C LYS A 8 36.97 -13.58 -43.27
N ASP A 9 37.18 -13.01 -42.09
CA ASP A 9 38.23 -12.05 -41.71
C ASP A 9 38.42 -10.85 -42.66
N ARG A 10 38.32 -9.65 -42.06
CA ARG A 10 39.09 -8.46 -42.42
C ARG A 10 39.27 -7.58 -41.18
N THR A 11 40.49 -7.61 -40.65
CA THR A 11 40.94 -6.92 -39.42
C THR A 11 41.37 -5.46 -39.69
N THR A 12 41.75 -4.73 -38.62
CA THR A 12 42.50 -3.44 -38.52
C THR A 12 41.66 -2.19 -38.16
N HIS A 13 42.11 -1.26 -37.29
CA HIS A 13 43.33 -1.21 -36.47
C HIS A 13 43.11 -0.48 -35.12
N LEU A 14 43.91 -0.80 -34.09
CA LEU A 14 44.04 0.06 -32.89
C LEU A 14 44.97 1.24 -33.15
N LEU A 15 44.80 2.35 -32.41
CA LEU A 15 45.91 3.05 -31.75
C LEU A 15 45.43 3.87 -30.53
N LYS A 16 46.36 4.47 -29.77
CA LYS A 16 46.22 4.75 -28.32
C LYS A 16 47.13 5.91 -27.88
N LYS A 17 46.88 6.48 -26.68
CA LYS A 17 47.88 6.97 -25.68
C LYS A 17 48.29 8.48 -25.65
N LYS A 18 47.87 9.17 -24.56
CA LYS A 18 48.47 10.40 -23.92
C LYS A 18 48.47 11.72 -24.77
N GLY A 19 48.54 12.92 -24.20
CA GLY A 19 48.41 13.38 -22.79
C GLY A 19 49.44 14.42 -22.33
N SER A 20 49.01 15.51 -21.64
CA SER A 20 49.82 16.58 -20.98
C SER A 20 50.54 17.58 -21.93
N VAL A 21 50.89 18.85 -21.61
CA VAL A 21 50.71 19.76 -20.42
C VAL A 21 50.95 21.26 -20.79
N SER A 22 50.30 22.20 -20.07
CA SER A 22 50.74 23.61 -19.78
C SER A 22 50.81 24.62 -20.97
N SER A 23 50.91 25.96 -20.81
CA SER A 23 51.19 26.83 -19.64
C SER A 23 50.58 28.26 -19.73
N LEU A 24 50.45 28.94 -18.56
CA LEU A 24 50.58 30.40 -18.22
C LEU A 24 50.23 31.52 -19.24
N SER A 25 49.68 32.69 -18.87
CA SER A 25 49.19 33.30 -17.60
C SER A 25 48.24 34.49 -17.97
N SER A 26 47.69 35.39 -17.15
CA SER A 26 47.84 35.88 -15.74
C SER A 26 46.42 36.18 -15.16
N HIS A 27 46.10 36.97 -14.11
CA HIS A 27 46.81 37.83 -13.14
C HIS A 27 46.01 37.88 -11.80
N GLU A 28 46.42 38.72 -10.84
CA GLU A 28 45.79 38.91 -9.52
C GLU A 28 44.50 39.79 -9.49
N PHE A 29 43.55 39.47 -8.61
CA PHE A 29 43.45 40.14 -7.29
C PHE A 29 42.72 39.27 -6.24
N ARG A 30 42.65 39.72 -4.98
CA ARG A 30 42.73 38.85 -3.78
C ARG A 30 41.74 39.20 -2.66
N ARG A 31 41.00 38.21 -2.11
CA ARG A 31 40.93 37.88 -0.64
C ARG A 31 39.85 36.85 -0.21
N LYS A 32 40.32 35.93 0.65
CA LYS A 32 39.62 35.12 1.69
C LYS A 32 38.63 34.01 1.29
N GLU A 33 38.80 32.90 1.99
CA GLU A 33 37.98 31.68 2.07
C GLU A 33 37.54 31.51 3.55
N PRO A 34 36.62 30.59 3.93
CA PRO A 34 37.02 29.19 4.07
C PRO A 34 35.98 28.10 3.70
N HIS A 35 36.48 27.06 3.02
CA HIS A 35 36.19 25.63 3.24
C HIS A 35 34.75 25.07 3.03
N GLY A 36 34.59 24.24 1.98
CA GLY A 36 33.51 23.26 1.85
C GLY A 36 33.38 22.75 0.41
N ARG A 37 33.66 21.45 0.14
CA ARG A 37 33.57 20.88 -1.22
C ARG A 37 32.19 20.28 -1.53
N PRO A 38 31.71 20.35 -2.77
CA PRO A 38 30.39 19.83 -3.18
C PRO A 38 30.42 18.34 -3.51
N LYS A 39 29.23 17.72 -3.52
CA LYS A 39 28.89 16.62 -4.43
C LYS A 39 27.37 16.44 -4.56
N ASP A 40 26.94 16.07 -5.76
CA ASP A 40 25.56 16.12 -6.21
C ASP A 40 24.79 14.84 -5.91
N SER A 41 23.51 14.97 -5.58
CA SER A 41 22.48 13.91 -5.64
C SER A 41 21.10 14.55 -5.62
N VAL A 42 20.78 15.33 -6.66
CA VAL A 42 19.44 15.91 -6.84
C VAL A 42 18.49 14.83 -7.30
N SER A 43 17.57 14.41 -6.44
CA SER A 43 16.45 13.55 -6.82
C SER A 43 15.43 14.36 -7.62
N THR A 44 15.28 14.05 -8.91
CA THR A 44 14.27 14.68 -9.79
C THR A 44 12.87 14.24 -9.40
N VAL A 45 12.25 14.93 -8.44
CA VAL A 45 10.82 14.83 -8.17
C VAL A 45 10.08 15.68 -9.18
N SER A 46 9.31 15.04 -10.05
CA SER A 46 8.42 15.70 -11.02
C SER A 46 7.17 16.24 -10.31
N TYR A 47 7.28 17.46 -9.77
CA TYR A 47 6.11 18.23 -9.35
C TYR A 47 5.45 18.86 -10.58
N MET A 48 4.22 18.44 -10.90
CA MET A 48 3.09 19.32 -11.22
C MET A 48 1.79 18.50 -11.11
N ASP A 49 0.99 18.82 -10.10
CA ASP A 49 -0.47 18.75 -10.18
C ASP A 49 -0.98 20.07 -9.58
N GLU A 50 -1.97 20.67 -10.23
CA GLU A 50 -2.42 22.03 -9.86
C GLU A 50 -3.26 22.02 -8.58
N PRO A 51 -3.28 23.11 -7.80
CA PRO A 51 -3.97 23.15 -6.51
C PRO A 51 -5.50 23.18 -6.69
N SER A 52 -6.07 21.99 -6.85
CA SER A 52 -7.51 21.74 -6.70
C SER A 52 -8.02 22.40 -5.42
N GLN A 53 -9.17 23.09 -5.52
CA GLN A 53 -9.65 23.97 -4.46
C GLN A 53 -9.88 23.22 -3.14
N ARG A 54 -9.63 23.92 -2.03
CA ARG A 54 -9.51 23.34 -0.69
C ARG A 54 -10.79 22.66 -0.22
N GLU A 55 -10.85 21.34 -0.32
CA GLU A 55 -11.52 20.55 0.71
C GLU A 55 -10.57 20.36 1.89
N ASP A 56 -10.37 21.44 2.66
CA ASP A 56 -9.91 21.36 4.05
C ASP A 56 -11.06 20.87 4.94
N ALA A 57 -11.67 19.76 4.51
CA ALA A 57 -12.60 18.95 5.27
C ALA A 57 -11.77 18.25 6.35
N SER A 58 -11.40 19.03 7.37
CA SER A 58 -10.51 18.61 8.45
C SER A 58 -10.90 17.22 8.91
N ARG A 59 -9.97 16.27 8.75
CA ARG A 59 -10.09 14.96 9.39
C ARG A 59 -9.91 15.20 10.88
N LEU A 60 -11.00 15.63 11.53
CA LEU A 60 -11.07 15.81 12.96
C LEU A 60 -10.64 14.48 13.58
N ILE A 61 -9.40 14.45 14.06
CA ILE A 61 -8.92 13.44 14.97
C ILE A 61 -9.76 13.67 16.20
N VAL A 62 -10.85 12.92 16.32
CA VAL A 62 -11.80 13.03 17.43
C VAL A 62 -11.00 12.73 18.69
N GLN A 63 -10.62 13.80 19.38
CA GLN A 63 -9.87 13.73 20.63
C GLN A 63 -10.83 13.17 21.67
N MET A 64 -10.89 11.85 21.76
CA MET A 64 -11.58 11.15 22.83
C MET A 64 -10.88 11.51 24.14
N GLU A 65 -11.53 12.36 24.94
CA GLU A 65 -11.09 12.64 26.30
C GLU A 65 -11.34 11.41 27.18
N ASN A 66 -10.45 11.21 28.17
CA ASN A 66 -10.51 10.08 29.09
C ASN A 66 -11.85 10.09 29.84
N THR A 67 -12.75 9.19 29.46
CA THR A 67 -14.09 9.09 30.06
C THR A 67 -14.07 8.31 31.39
N TYR A 68 -12.90 7.80 31.80
CA TYR A 68 -12.67 6.95 32.97
C TYR A 68 -13.60 5.71 33.04
N GLN A 69 -14.09 5.25 31.89
CA GLN A 69 -14.99 4.10 31.76
C GLN A 69 -14.19 2.80 31.76
N LEU A 70 -14.41 1.97 32.80
CA LEU A 70 -13.76 0.67 33.01
C LEU A 70 -14.18 -0.43 32.00
N GLY A 71 -14.89 -0.07 30.93
CA GLY A 71 -15.37 -0.98 29.89
C GLY A 71 -16.33 -0.31 28.91
N PRO A 72 -16.61 -0.94 27.76
CA PRO A 72 -17.44 -0.39 26.69
C PRO A 72 -18.93 -0.31 27.06
N THR A 73 -19.60 0.79 26.73
CA THR A 73 -21.06 0.95 26.85
C THR A 73 -21.85 0.05 25.88
N LYS A 74 -21.21 -0.36 24.77
CA LYS A 74 -21.75 -1.31 23.77
C LYS A 74 -20.60 -2.18 23.27
N HIS A 75 -20.74 -3.50 23.35
CA HIS A 75 -19.79 -4.42 22.72
C HIS A 75 -19.93 -4.43 21.19
N PHE A 76 -18.87 -4.87 20.50
CA PHE A 76 -18.88 -5.06 19.06
C PHE A 76 -19.88 -6.16 18.63
N PRO A 77 -20.87 -5.86 17.77
CA PRO A 77 -21.94 -6.78 17.44
C PRO A 77 -21.54 -7.71 16.27
N VAL A 78 -20.67 -8.69 16.55
CA VAL A 78 -20.07 -9.63 15.57
C VAL A 78 -21.08 -10.11 14.53
N VAL A 79 -22.24 -10.62 14.96
CA VAL A 79 -23.28 -11.17 14.06
C VAL A 79 -23.79 -10.14 13.05
N ILE A 80 -23.97 -8.88 13.44
CA ILE A 80 -24.41 -7.81 12.53
C ILE A 80 -23.30 -7.49 11.53
N VAL A 81 -22.03 -7.55 11.96
CA VAL A 81 -20.89 -7.33 11.07
C VAL A 81 -20.64 -8.51 10.13
N ASP A 82 -20.86 -9.75 10.56
CA ASP A 82 -20.83 -10.93 9.67
C ASP A 82 -21.90 -10.82 8.56
N HIS A 83 -23.09 -10.31 8.88
CA HIS A 83 -24.11 -10.00 7.88
C HIS A 83 -23.67 -8.88 6.92
N ILE A 84 -23.15 -7.76 7.43
CA ILE A 84 -22.57 -6.67 6.60
C ILE A 84 -21.48 -7.21 5.67
N LEU A 85 -20.55 -8.03 6.18
CA LEU A 85 -19.47 -8.63 5.40
C LEU A 85 -20.01 -9.54 4.29
N LYS A 86 -20.99 -10.38 4.62
CA LYS A 86 -21.65 -11.25 3.65
C LYS A 86 -22.34 -10.44 2.56
N ASP A 87 -23.15 -9.47 2.93
CA ASP A 87 -24.00 -8.75 1.98
C ASP A 87 -23.16 -7.86 1.06
N VAL A 88 -22.15 -7.16 1.59
CA VAL A 88 -21.18 -6.40 0.77
C VAL A 88 -20.39 -7.31 -0.16
N LEU A 89 -19.78 -8.40 0.35
CA LEU A 89 -18.99 -9.29 -0.53
C LEU A 89 -19.85 -9.99 -1.59
N THR A 90 -21.11 -10.32 -1.28
CA THR A 90 -22.04 -10.90 -2.25
C THR A 90 -22.41 -9.87 -3.32
N ASN A 91 -22.88 -8.68 -2.92
CA ASN A 91 -23.35 -7.64 -3.83
C ASN A 91 -22.28 -7.15 -4.82
N TYR A 92 -21.01 -7.08 -4.40
CA TYR A 92 -19.92 -6.61 -5.27
C TYR A 92 -19.20 -7.69 -6.08
N LEU A 93 -19.38 -9.00 -5.78
CA LEU A 93 -18.56 -10.07 -6.37
C LEU A 93 -19.34 -11.31 -6.86
N GLN A 94 -20.67 -11.37 -6.71
CA GLN A 94 -21.48 -12.54 -7.12
C GLN A 94 -21.48 -12.78 -8.64
N GLU A 95 -21.49 -11.73 -9.45
CA GLU A 95 -21.55 -11.85 -10.92
C GLU A 95 -20.18 -11.59 -11.59
N GLU A 96 -19.19 -11.17 -10.80
CA GLU A 96 -17.89 -10.73 -11.27
C GLU A 96 -16.87 -11.85 -11.50
N ARG A 97 -15.94 -11.60 -12.43
CA ARG A 97 -14.82 -12.49 -12.75
C ARG A 97 -13.50 -11.91 -12.25
N TYR A 98 -12.49 -12.77 -12.12
CA TYR A 98 -11.16 -12.32 -11.69
C TYR A 98 -10.46 -11.55 -12.80
N GLU A 99 -10.30 -10.24 -12.61
CA GLU A 99 -9.50 -9.33 -13.43
C GLU A 99 -8.57 -8.55 -12.48
N PRO A 100 -7.23 -8.62 -12.63
CA PRO A 100 -6.30 -8.10 -11.64
C PRO A 100 -6.45 -6.62 -11.25
N GLU A 101 -6.73 -5.72 -12.20
CA GLU A 101 -6.82 -4.29 -11.95
C GLU A 101 -8.17 -3.92 -11.31
N PHE A 102 -9.27 -4.48 -11.81
CA PHE A 102 -10.58 -4.43 -11.16
C PHE A 102 -10.53 -4.97 -9.72
N CYS A 103 -9.98 -6.17 -9.48
CA CYS A 103 -9.89 -6.73 -8.14
C CYS A 103 -9.02 -5.86 -7.20
N LYS A 104 -7.96 -5.24 -7.71
CA LYS A 104 -7.10 -4.27 -6.99
C LYS A 104 -7.82 -2.99 -6.60
N GLN A 105 -8.74 -2.50 -7.45
CA GLN A 105 -9.60 -1.35 -7.13
C GLN A 105 -10.72 -1.75 -6.16
N MET A 106 -11.46 -2.82 -6.50
CA MET A 106 -12.59 -3.34 -5.73
C MET A 106 -12.21 -3.74 -4.30
N THR A 107 -11.00 -4.27 -4.07
CA THR A 107 -10.49 -4.55 -2.72
C THR A 107 -10.49 -3.29 -1.83
N LYS A 108 -10.14 -2.12 -2.40
CA LYS A 108 -10.18 -0.84 -1.67
C LYS A 108 -11.62 -0.42 -1.41
N THR A 109 -12.45 -0.39 -2.47
CA THR A 109 -13.86 0.00 -2.41
C THR A 109 -14.62 -0.81 -1.36
N ILE A 110 -14.50 -2.15 -1.39
CA ILE A 110 -15.12 -3.05 -0.41
C ILE A 110 -14.59 -2.76 1.01
N SER A 111 -13.28 -2.52 1.18
CA SER A 111 -12.72 -2.20 2.50
C SER A 111 -13.27 -0.88 3.08
N GLU A 112 -13.54 0.11 2.24
CA GLU A 112 -14.10 1.41 2.64
C GLU A 112 -15.61 1.32 2.89
N VAL A 113 -16.36 0.58 2.07
CA VAL A 113 -17.81 0.34 2.25
C VAL A 113 -18.07 -0.44 3.54
N ILE A 114 -17.32 -1.53 3.81
CA ILE A 114 -17.41 -2.26 5.09
C ILE A 114 -17.10 -1.31 6.25
N LYS A 115 -16.02 -0.53 6.15
CA LYS A 115 -15.61 0.39 7.21
C LYS A 115 -16.65 1.48 7.48
N ALA A 116 -17.36 1.95 6.46
CA ALA A 116 -18.49 2.87 6.61
C ALA A 116 -19.65 2.20 7.34
N GLN A 117 -20.19 1.10 6.79
CA GLN A 117 -21.37 0.43 7.36
C GLN A 117 -21.15 -0.05 8.81
N VAL A 118 -19.95 -0.53 9.17
CA VAL A 118 -19.63 -0.91 10.55
C VAL A 118 -19.46 0.31 11.47
N LYS A 119 -19.04 1.46 10.95
CA LYS A 119 -18.99 2.72 11.71
C LYS A 119 -20.41 3.29 11.93
N ASP A 120 -21.32 3.11 10.98
CA ASP A 120 -22.71 3.57 11.05
C ASP A 120 -23.53 2.84 12.14
N LEU A 121 -23.04 1.70 12.65
CA LEU A 121 -23.55 1.05 13.88
C LEU A 121 -23.33 1.89 15.15
N MET A 122 -22.59 3.00 15.08
CA MET A 122 -22.32 3.95 16.17
C MET A 122 -21.87 3.27 17.46
N ILE A 123 -20.84 2.43 17.34
CA ILE A 123 -20.17 1.75 18.45
C ILE A 123 -19.09 2.71 18.99
N PRO A 124 -19.26 3.32 20.18
CA PRO A 124 -18.30 4.28 20.69
C PRO A 124 -17.02 3.58 21.17
N ARG A 125 -15.90 4.31 21.19
CA ARG A 125 -14.61 3.84 21.74
C ARG A 125 -13.98 2.62 21.04
N TYR A 126 -14.28 2.36 19.77
CA TYR A 126 -13.64 1.27 19.01
C TYR A 126 -12.81 1.76 17.82
N LYS A 127 -11.57 1.26 17.73
CA LYS A 127 -10.72 1.35 16.53
C LYS A 127 -11.03 0.16 15.62
N LEU A 128 -11.65 0.46 14.48
CA LEU A 128 -11.95 -0.52 13.44
C LEU A 128 -10.78 -0.68 12.46
N ILE A 129 -10.38 -1.92 12.22
CA ILE A 129 -9.37 -2.30 11.21
C ILE A 129 -10.03 -3.28 10.24
N VAL A 130 -10.18 -2.88 8.98
CA VAL A 130 -10.76 -3.73 7.92
C VAL A 130 -9.63 -4.23 7.01
N VAL A 131 -9.59 -5.53 6.76
CA VAL A 131 -8.61 -6.18 5.87
C VAL A 131 -9.37 -7.06 4.89
N VAL A 132 -9.24 -6.77 3.60
CA VAL A 132 -9.89 -7.51 2.51
C VAL A 132 -8.83 -8.13 1.62
N HIS A 133 -9.01 -9.39 1.25
CA HIS A 133 -8.20 -10.12 0.29
C HIS A 133 -9.12 -10.61 -0.83
N ILE A 134 -8.75 -10.37 -2.09
CA ILE A 134 -9.42 -10.95 -3.28
C ILE A 134 -8.36 -11.71 -4.08
N GLY A 135 -8.68 -12.89 -4.60
CA GLY A 135 -7.73 -13.71 -5.37
C GLY A 135 -8.39 -14.66 -6.35
N GLN A 136 -7.62 -15.11 -7.34
CA GLN A 136 -8.10 -15.99 -8.41
C GLN A 136 -8.36 -17.41 -7.87
N LEU A 137 -9.47 -18.01 -8.29
CA LEU A 137 -9.77 -19.42 -8.00
C LEU A 137 -9.17 -20.33 -9.10
N ASN A 138 -7.87 -20.59 -9.03
CA ASN A 138 -7.14 -21.39 -10.03
C ASN A 138 -6.47 -22.63 -9.41
N SER A 139 -7.27 -23.50 -8.77
CA SER A 139 -6.85 -24.78 -8.15
C SER A 139 -5.64 -24.70 -7.20
N GLN A 140 -5.47 -23.56 -6.54
CA GLN A 140 -4.37 -23.28 -5.60
C GLN A 140 -4.84 -23.37 -4.14
N SER A 141 -3.89 -23.61 -3.24
CA SER A 141 -4.09 -23.55 -1.79
C SER A 141 -3.60 -22.21 -1.25
N LEU A 142 -4.40 -21.58 -0.38
CA LEU A 142 -4.02 -20.40 0.38
C LEU A 142 -4.46 -20.56 1.82
N LEU A 143 -3.56 -20.30 2.76
CA LEU A 143 -3.85 -20.20 4.19
C LEU A 143 -3.62 -18.76 4.65
N ILE A 144 -4.63 -18.16 5.26
CA ILE A 144 -4.54 -16.85 5.91
C ILE A 144 -4.74 -17.07 7.41
N ALA A 145 -3.84 -16.54 8.22
CA ALA A 145 -3.89 -16.62 9.68
C ALA A 145 -3.43 -15.29 10.30
N SER A 146 -4.16 -14.83 11.30
CA SER A 146 -3.80 -13.67 12.12
C SER A 146 -3.49 -14.11 13.56
N ARG A 147 -2.70 -13.31 14.27
CA ARG A 147 -2.42 -13.47 15.70
C ARG A 147 -2.45 -12.09 16.36
N CYS A 148 -3.20 -11.96 17.44
CA CYS A 148 -3.42 -10.71 18.15
C CYS A 148 -3.02 -10.86 19.62
N LEU A 149 -2.50 -9.78 20.21
CA LEU A 149 -2.44 -9.59 21.66
C LEU A 149 -3.47 -8.50 21.97
N TRP A 150 -4.55 -8.88 22.64
CA TRP A 150 -5.78 -8.09 22.77
C TRP A 150 -6.58 -8.52 24.01
N ASP A 151 -7.53 -7.71 24.48
CA ASP A 151 -8.39 -8.04 25.62
C ASP A 151 -9.54 -8.98 25.19
N PRO A 152 -9.58 -10.24 25.67
CA PRO A 152 -10.61 -11.22 25.28
C PRO A 152 -12.03 -10.88 25.75
N LYS A 153 -12.25 -9.80 26.52
CA LYS A 153 -13.57 -9.30 26.93
C LYS A 153 -14.11 -8.19 26.03
N ASN A 154 -13.20 -7.34 25.53
CA ASN A 154 -13.54 -6.07 24.92
C ASN A 154 -13.18 -6.02 23.43
N ASP A 155 -12.07 -6.65 23.05
CA ASP A 155 -11.62 -6.73 21.66
C ASP A 155 -12.26 -7.93 20.96
N ASN A 156 -12.49 -7.82 19.65
CA ASN A 156 -13.19 -8.84 18.89
C ASN A 156 -12.89 -8.76 17.38
N PHE A 157 -13.37 -9.75 16.64
CA PHE A 157 -13.31 -9.78 15.17
C PHE A 157 -14.56 -10.42 14.55
N SER A 158 -14.75 -10.12 13.27
CA SER A 158 -15.75 -10.70 12.38
C SER A 158 -15.05 -11.06 11.06
N SER A 159 -15.41 -12.17 10.43
CA SER A 159 -14.81 -12.58 9.17
C SER A 159 -15.76 -13.37 8.28
N TYR A 160 -15.68 -13.12 6.97
CA TYR A 160 -16.51 -13.80 5.97
C TYR A 160 -15.70 -14.18 4.74
N LEU A 161 -15.87 -15.43 4.31
CA LEU A 161 -15.27 -15.99 3.10
C LEU A 161 -16.34 -16.12 2.02
N PHE A 162 -16.22 -15.30 0.98
CA PHE A 162 -16.98 -15.39 -0.25
C PHE A 162 -16.20 -16.18 -1.33
N ARG A 163 -16.92 -16.90 -2.19
CA ARG A 163 -16.34 -17.65 -3.32
C ARG A 163 -17.31 -17.73 -4.49
N ASN A 164 -16.83 -17.38 -5.67
CA ASN A 164 -17.51 -17.52 -6.96
C ASN A 164 -16.78 -18.59 -7.81
N SER A 165 -17.26 -18.82 -9.02
CA SER A 165 -16.65 -19.62 -10.08
C SER A 165 -15.21 -19.20 -10.44
N SER A 166 -14.89 -17.90 -10.41
CA SER A 166 -13.61 -17.35 -10.88
C SER A 166 -12.69 -16.83 -9.78
N LEU A 167 -13.22 -16.51 -8.60
CA LEU A 167 -12.47 -15.83 -7.52
C LEU A 167 -12.94 -16.26 -6.13
N PHE A 168 -12.11 -15.96 -5.13
CA PHE A 168 -12.49 -15.92 -3.73
C PHE A 168 -12.24 -14.52 -3.15
N ALA A 169 -12.95 -14.19 -2.07
CA ALA A 169 -12.66 -13.01 -1.27
C ALA A 169 -12.83 -13.30 0.22
N LEU A 170 -11.86 -12.88 1.03
CA LEU A 170 -11.92 -12.94 2.50
C LEU A 170 -11.91 -11.51 3.04
N ALA A 171 -12.96 -11.13 3.76
CA ALA A 171 -12.97 -9.90 4.55
C ALA A 171 -12.83 -10.25 6.04
N ASN A 172 -12.02 -9.46 6.75
CA ASN A 172 -11.86 -9.49 8.19
C ASN A 172 -12.06 -8.08 8.75
N VAL A 173 -12.85 -7.95 9.82
CA VAL A 173 -12.99 -6.72 10.59
C VAL A 173 -12.51 -7.01 12.01
N TYR A 174 -11.51 -6.28 12.47
CA TYR A 174 -11.05 -6.31 13.86
C TYR A 174 -11.53 -5.04 14.55
N SER A 175 -12.09 -5.20 15.75
CA SER A 175 -12.51 -4.12 16.63
C SER A 175 -11.65 -4.14 17.88
N VAL A 176 -10.83 -3.11 18.07
CA VAL A 176 -10.02 -2.92 19.28
C VAL A 176 -10.61 -1.78 20.10
N TYR A 177 -10.92 -2.02 21.37
CA TYR A 177 -11.43 -1.03 22.30
C TYR A 177 -10.36 0.00 22.66
N LEU A 178 -10.79 1.23 22.91
CA LEU A 178 -9.94 2.37 23.27
C LEU A 178 -10.37 2.88 24.65
N GLU A 179 -9.60 2.46 25.67
CA GLU A 179 -9.78 2.80 27.09
C GLU A 179 -9.74 4.31 27.40
#